data_AF-A0A842U8K2-F1
#
_entry.id   AF-A0A842U8K2-F1
#
_cell.length_a   1.000
_cell.length_b   1.000
_cell.length_c   1.000
_cell.angle_alpha   90.00
_cell.angle_beta   90.00
_cell.angle_gamma   90.00
#
_symmetry.space_group_name_H-M   'P 1'
#
loop_
_entity.id
_entity.type
_entity.pdbx_description
1 polymer ?
#
loop_
_entity_poly.entity_id
_entity_poly.type
_entity_poly.pdbx_seq_one_letter_code
_entity_poly.pdbx_strand_id
1 'polypeptide(L)'
;MIGQNSISLLNDFLQSIGRYYAIVIYSLITIILTIRLIKDKKESGNINLIRLLILGVFGCVYWINILEFLAFETPILPVDAIGFQINDFSLYNFGLGLAVTLGIVLAAYINQLKPFYFTALYFYFGLLVLYFYAGTSLILLPYIYITGITALTLQMYTGLKLKDNGALGVAVFFAIAFVTILLPEEGVIGVLDALATLIYATFGLIFALGYFKPFKEPGGK
;
A
#
# COMPACT_ATOMS: atom_id res chain seq x y z
N MET A 1 19.66 -4.43 -32.61
CA MET A 1 18.22 -4.39 -32.90
C MET A 1 17.45 -5.62 -32.42
N ILE A 2 17.97 -6.85 -32.48
CA ILE A 2 17.25 -8.06 -32.01
C ILE A 2 17.05 -8.07 -30.47
N GLY A 3 18.01 -7.55 -29.69
CA GLY A 3 17.93 -7.57 -28.22
C GLY A 3 17.00 -6.52 -27.57
N GLN A 4 16.66 -5.43 -28.25
CA GLN A 4 15.74 -4.41 -27.69
C GLN A 4 14.29 -4.87 -27.78
N ASN A 5 13.89 -5.49 -28.90
CA ASN A 5 12.53 -6.02 -29.08
C ASN A 5 12.24 -7.21 -28.15
N SER A 6 13.25 -8.03 -27.82
CA SER A 6 13.03 -9.14 -26.88
C SER A 6 12.87 -8.66 -25.43
N ILE A 7 13.58 -7.59 -25.04
CA ILE A 7 13.45 -7.00 -23.71
C ILE A 7 12.10 -6.30 -23.56
N SER A 8 11.63 -5.57 -24.57
CA SER A 8 10.31 -4.94 -24.52
C SER A 8 9.18 -5.97 -24.43
N LEU A 9 9.22 -7.04 -25.25
CA LEU A 9 8.22 -8.10 -25.18
C LEU A 9 8.21 -8.83 -23.83
N LEU A 10 9.39 -9.09 -23.25
CA LEU A 10 9.50 -9.67 -21.92
C LEU A 10 8.93 -8.74 -20.84
N ASN A 11 9.22 -7.44 -20.94
CA ASN A 11 8.71 -6.42 -20.03
C ASN A 11 7.18 -6.38 -20.05
N ASP A 12 6.58 -6.24 -21.23
CA ASP A 12 5.13 -6.16 -21.39
C ASP A 12 4.43 -7.42 -20.85
N PHE A 13 5.02 -8.60 -21.13
CA PHE A 13 4.53 -9.87 -20.61
C PHE A 13 4.60 -9.96 -19.08
N LEU A 14 5.73 -9.57 -18.47
CA LEU A 14 5.89 -9.61 -17.02
C LEU A 14 5.00 -8.59 -16.30
N GLN A 15 4.82 -7.40 -16.88
CA GLN A 15 3.93 -6.38 -16.34
C GLN A 15 2.47 -6.86 -16.34
N SER A 16 2.00 -7.42 -17.45
CA SER A 16 0.65 -8.00 -17.53
C SER A 16 0.47 -9.12 -16.50
N ILE A 17 1.39 -10.08 -16.43
CA ILE A 17 1.35 -11.14 -15.41
C ILE A 17 1.35 -10.55 -13.99
N GLY A 18 2.18 -9.54 -13.73
CA GLY A 18 2.26 -8.81 -12.47
C GLY A 18 0.90 -8.28 -12.03
N ARG A 19 0.18 -7.61 -12.93
CA ARG A 19 -1.15 -7.04 -12.67
C ARG A 19 -2.21 -8.12 -12.42
N TYR A 20 -2.27 -9.16 -13.25
CA TYR A 20 -3.17 -10.30 -13.03
C TYR A 20 -2.90 -10.99 -11.68
N TYR A 21 -1.62 -11.23 -11.38
CA TYR A 21 -1.19 -11.83 -10.12
C TYR A 21 -1.58 -10.96 -8.93
N ALA A 22 -1.31 -9.65 -9.00
CA ALA A 22 -1.61 -8.72 -7.94
C ALA A 22 -3.11 -8.71 -7.60
N ILE A 23 -4.01 -8.64 -8.59
CA ILE A 23 -5.45 -8.69 -8.32
C ILE A 23 -5.87 -9.94 -7.55
N VAL A 24 -5.44 -11.11 -8.02
CA VAL A 24 -5.81 -12.39 -7.39
C VAL A 24 -5.28 -12.43 -5.97
N ILE A 25 -4.03 -12.05 -5.77
CA ILE A 25 -3.34 -12.13 -4.49
C ILE A 25 -3.89 -11.11 -3.49
N TYR A 26 -4.13 -9.86 -3.89
CA TYR A 26 -4.70 -8.85 -3.01
C TYR A 26 -6.16 -9.10 -2.66
N SER A 27 -6.92 -9.73 -3.57
CA SER A 27 -8.25 -10.27 -3.25
C SER A 27 -8.16 -11.29 -2.11
N LEU A 28 -7.25 -12.27 -2.23
CA LEU A 28 -7.03 -13.29 -1.21
C LEU A 28 -6.55 -12.70 0.12
N ILE A 29 -5.58 -11.78 0.08
CA ILE A 29 -5.07 -11.08 1.27
C ILE A 29 -6.21 -10.38 2.01
N THR A 30 -7.03 -9.60 1.30
CA THR A 30 -8.14 -8.84 1.88
C THR A 30 -9.18 -9.77 2.51
N ILE A 31 -9.51 -10.89 1.84
CA ILE A 31 -10.42 -11.91 2.37
C ILE A 31 -9.84 -12.55 3.65
N ILE A 32 -8.57 -12.98 3.63
CA ILE A 32 -7.91 -13.62 4.78
C ILE A 32 -7.89 -12.68 5.99
N LEU A 33 -7.49 -11.42 5.78
CA LEU A 33 -7.43 -10.41 6.85
C LEU A 33 -8.82 -10.08 7.40
N THR A 34 -9.84 -10.00 6.54
CA THR A 34 -11.24 -9.77 6.95
C THR A 34 -11.76 -10.92 7.80
N ILE A 35 -11.56 -12.17 7.37
CA ILE A 35 -11.97 -13.36 8.14
C ILE A 35 -11.31 -13.35 9.53
N ARG A 36 -10.02 -13.03 9.60
CA ARG A 36 -9.28 -12.92 10.87
C ARG A 36 -9.85 -11.84 11.78
N LEU A 37 -10.07 -10.65 11.25
CA LEU A 37 -10.64 -9.53 12.01
C LEU A 37 -12.02 -9.89 12.59
N ILE A 38 -12.88 -10.52 11.79
CA ILE A 38 -14.20 -10.99 12.24
C ILE A 38 -14.07 -12.05 13.33
N LYS A 39 -13.13 -13.00 13.17
CA LYS A 39 -12.86 -14.05 14.17
C LYS A 39 -12.38 -13.44 15.49
N ASP A 40 -11.41 -12.52 15.46
CA ASP A 40 -10.91 -11.88 16.69
C ASP A 40 -12.00 -11.06 17.38
N LYS A 41 -12.86 -10.37 16.61
CA LYS A 41 -13.99 -9.61 17.17
C LYS A 41 -14.97 -10.55 17.88
N LYS A 42 -15.25 -11.73 17.32
CA LYS A 42 -16.10 -12.75 17.95
C LYS A 42 -15.48 -13.32 19.22
N GLU A 43 -14.15 -13.50 19.25
CA GLU A 43 -13.44 -14.09 20.40
C GLU A 43 -13.20 -13.09 21.54
N SER A 44 -12.83 -11.85 21.22
CA SER A 44 -12.46 -10.81 22.21
C SER A 44 -13.59 -9.84 22.55
N GLY A 45 -14.69 -9.82 21.78
CA GLY A 45 -15.77 -8.85 21.89
C GLY A 45 -15.45 -7.44 21.36
N ASN A 46 -14.17 -7.13 21.13
CA ASN A 46 -13.71 -5.81 20.68
C ASN A 46 -13.02 -5.89 19.31
N ILE A 47 -13.01 -4.78 18.57
CA ILE A 47 -12.28 -4.69 17.31
C ILE A 47 -10.82 -4.34 17.60
N ASN A 48 -9.90 -5.22 17.20
CA ASN A 48 -8.48 -4.91 17.27
C ASN A 48 -8.11 -3.85 16.21
N LEU A 49 -7.77 -2.65 16.67
CA LEU A 49 -7.50 -1.52 15.77
C LEU A 49 -6.28 -1.75 14.87
N ILE A 50 -5.24 -2.44 15.36
CA ILE A 50 -4.05 -2.76 14.55
C ILE A 50 -4.46 -3.60 13.34
N ARG A 51 -5.30 -4.63 13.55
CA ARG A 51 -5.77 -5.49 12.46
C ARG A 51 -6.71 -4.76 11.51
N LEU A 52 -7.53 -3.84 12.02
CA LEU A 52 -8.36 -2.98 11.18
C LEU A 52 -7.51 -2.05 10.31
N LEU A 53 -6.45 -1.45 10.86
CA LEU A 53 -5.54 -0.57 10.13
C LEU A 53 -4.76 -1.34 9.05
N ILE A 54 -4.27 -2.55 9.38
CA ILE A 54 -3.63 -3.45 8.41
C ILE A 54 -4.61 -3.79 7.28
N LEU A 55 -5.84 -4.19 7.60
CA LEU A 55 -6.87 -4.45 6.59
C LEU A 55 -7.14 -3.20 5.74
N GLY A 56 -7.17 -2.01 6.34
CA GLY A 56 -7.32 -0.75 5.63
C GLY A 56 -6.18 -0.49 4.64
N VAL A 57 -4.93 -0.68 5.04
CA VAL A 57 -3.76 -0.55 4.16
C VAL A 57 -3.87 -1.51 2.98
N PHE A 58 -4.06 -2.81 3.24
CA PHE A 58 -4.16 -3.81 2.18
C PHE A 58 -5.39 -3.62 1.31
N GLY A 59 -6.50 -3.11 1.86
CA GLY A 59 -7.69 -2.74 1.09
C GLY A 59 -7.44 -1.56 0.15
N CYS A 60 -6.66 -0.56 0.58
CA CYS A 60 -6.23 0.54 -0.29
C CYS A 60 -5.32 0.03 -1.40
N VAL A 61 -4.37 -0.87 -1.09
CA VAL A 61 -3.52 -1.48 -2.11
C VAL A 61 -4.33 -2.33 -3.07
N TYR A 62 -5.30 -3.11 -2.59
CA TYR A 62 -6.21 -3.87 -3.46
C TYR A 62 -7.00 -2.95 -4.40
N TRP A 63 -7.53 -1.83 -3.87
CA TRP A 63 -8.20 -0.80 -4.66
C TRP A 63 -7.29 -0.24 -5.78
N ILE A 64 -6.06 0.10 -5.45
CA ILE A 64 -5.06 0.58 -6.42
C ILE A 64 -4.83 -0.43 -7.55
N ASN A 65 -4.61 -1.71 -7.20
CA ASN A 65 -4.36 -2.76 -8.19
C ASN A 65 -5.59 -3.05 -9.09
N ILE A 66 -6.81 -2.89 -8.55
CA ILE A 66 -8.03 -2.95 -9.37
C ILE A 66 -8.00 -1.84 -10.43
N LEU A 67 -7.67 -0.61 -10.04
CA LEU A 67 -7.62 0.51 -10.99
C LEU A 67 -6.58 0.25 -12.07
N GLU A 68 -5.34 -0.10 -11.70
CA GLU A 68 -4.26 -0.40 -12.66
C GLU A 68 -4.69 -1.43 -13.70
N PHE A 69 -5.24 -2.56 -13.24
CA PHE A 69 -5.74 -3.59 -14.14
C PHE A 69 -6.85 -3.09 -15.08
N LEU A 70 -7.77 -2.26 -14.57
CA LEU A 70 -8.86 -1.73 -15.36
C LEU A 70 -8.41 -0.75 -16.45
N ALA A 71 -7.31 -0.03 -16.28
CA ALA A 71 -6.79 0.81 -17.37
C ALA A 71 -5.87 0.07 -18.31
N PHE A 72 -5.01 -0.83 -17.80
CA PHE A 72 -3.97 -1.41 -18.63
C PHE A 72 -4.38 -2.74 -19.29
N GLU A 73 -5.21 -3.56 -18.66
CA GLU A 73 -5.55 -4.91 -19.16
C GLU A 73 -6.96 -5.01 -19.76
N THR A 74 -7.94 -4.24 -19.26
CA THR A 74 -9.34 -4.28 -19.78
C THR A 74 -9.79 -3.01 -20.50
N PRO A 75 -8.88 -2.04 -20.73
CA PRO A 75 -9.12 -0.60 -20.98
C PRO A 75 -10.51 -0.02 -20.68
N ILE A 76 -11.10 -0.36 -19.53
CA ILE A 76 -12.38 0.23 -19.08
C ILE A 76 -12.16 1.66 -18.57
N LEU A 77 -10.99 1.92 -17.99
CA LEU A 77 -10.56 3.23 -17.55
C LEU A 77 -9.47 3.77 -18.49
N PRO A 78 -9.46 5.07 -18.81
CA PRO A 78 -8.34 5.67 -19.53
C PRO A 78 -7.10 5.67 -18.62
N VAL A 79 -5.92 5.40 -19.19
CA VAL A 79 -4.64 5.38 -18.46
C VAL A 79 -4.38 6.72 -17.75
N ASP A 80 -4.81 7.83 -18.34
CA ASP A 80 -4.69 9.17 -17.75
C ASP A 80 -5.49 9.31 -16.44
N ALA A 81 -6.56 8.53 -16.24
CA ALA A 81 -7.31 8.50 -14.98
C ALA A 81 -6.58 7.79 -13.84
N ILE A 82 -5.45 7.13 -14.13
CA ILE A 82 -4.56 6.48 -13.16
C ILE A 82 -3.27 7.30 -12.99
N GLY A 83 -3.09 8.35 -13.80
CA GLY A 83 -1.83 9.08 -13.93
C GLY A 83 -1.33 9.75 -12.64
N PHE A 84 -0.01 9.73 -12.52
CA PHE A 84 0.80 10.49 -11.56
C PHE A 84 1.02 11.95 -12.00
N GLN A 85 0.07 12.56 -12.70
CA GLN A 85 0.23 13.97 -13.06
C GLN A 85 0.09 14.82 -11.80
N ILE A 86 1.10 15.65 -11.53
CA ILE A 86 1.23 16.50 -10.33
C ILE A 86 -0.01 17.36 -10.07
N ASN A 87 -0.79 17.65 -11.12
CA ASN A 87 -1.87 18.61 -11.09
C ASN A 87 -3.27 18.00 -10.99
N ASP A 88 -3.42 16.67 -11.15
CA ASP A 88 -4.74 16.03 -11.22
C ASP A 88 -4.97 15.04 -10.08
N PHE A 89 -6.19 15.09 -9.52
CA PHE A 89 -6.64 14.09 -8.57
C PHE A 89 -7.16 12.86 -9.33
N SER A 90 -6.71 11.69 -8.91
CA SER A 90 -7.19 10.40 -9.39
C SER A 90 -7.62 9.51 -8.23
N LEU A 91 -8.54 8.59 -8.50
CA LEU A 91 -8.91 7.54 -7.54
C LEU A 91 -7.71 6.66 -7.15
N TYR A 92 -6.72 6.61 -8.02
CA TYR A 92 -5.44 5.97 -7.79
C TYR A 92 -4.61 6.71 -6.73
N ASN A 93 -4.38 8.02 -6.94
CA ASN A 93 -3.68 8.88 -5.98
C ASN A 93 -4.42 8.93 -4.62
N PHE A 94 -5.75 8.85 -4.63
CA PHE A 94 -6.54 8.71 -3.42
C PHE A 94 -6.24 7.42 -2.66
N GLY A 95 -6.20 6.29 -3.36
CA GLY A 95 -5.86 5.00 -2.77
C GLY A 95 -4.45 5.02 -2.17
N LEU A 96 -3.47 5.56 -2.92
CA LEU A 96 -2.08 5.67 -2.48
C LEU A 96 -1.94 6.55 -1.25
N GLY A 97 -2.51 7.75 -1.30
CA GLY A 97 -2.52 8.71 -0.20
C GLY A 97 -3.12 8.11 1.07
N LEU A 98 -4.23 7.38 0.95
CA LEU A 98 -4.85 6.73 2.09
C LEU A 98 -3.99 5.58 2.63
N ALA A 99 -3.38 4.76 1.76
CA ALA A 99 -2.50 3.66 2.17
C ALA A 99 -1.30 4.15 2.98
N VAL A 100 -0.58 5.17 2.49
CA VAL A 100 0.60 5.72 3.21
C VAL A 100 0.20 6.43 4.50
N THR A 101 -0.95 7.10 4.50
CA THR A 101 -1.50 7.75 5.70
C THR A 101 -1.85 6.73 6.77
N LEU A 102 -2.54 5.65 6.41
CA LEU A 102 -2.84 4.54 7.32
C LEU A 102 -1.55 3.85 7.82
N GLY A 103 -0.50 3.81 7.00
CA GLY A 103 0.82 3.35 7.41
C GLY A 103 1.43 4.16 8.56
N ILE A 104 1.27 5.50 8.54
CA ILE A 104 1.67 6.37 9.66
C ILE A 104 0.79 6.13 10.88
N VAL A 105 -0.53 6.06 10.69
CA VAL A 105 -1.49 5.82 11.79
C VAL A 105 -1.17 4.50 12.51
N LEU A 106 -0.87 3.44 11.76
CA LEU A 106 -0.44 2.16 12.30
C LEU A 106 0.81 2.30 13.15
N ALA A 107 1.85 2.98 12.65
CA ALA A 107 3.08 3.20 13.40
C ALA A 107 2.87 4.04 14.65
N ALA A 108 2.07 5.11 14.56
CA ALA A 108 1.72 5.97 15.69
C ALA A 108 0.96 5.19 16.76
N TYR A 109 0.01 4.35 16.36
CA TYR A 109 -0.78 3.52 17.25
C TYR A 109 0.09 2.50 18.00
N ILE A 110 0.96 1.77 17.28
CA ILE A 110 1.85 0.78 17.90
C ILE A 110 2.80 1.43 18.91
N ASN A 111 3.33 2.64 18.61
CA ASN A 111 4.20 3.38 19.53
C ASN A 111 3.46 4.13 20.64
N GLN A 112 2.14 4.00 20.74
CA GLN A 112 1.31 4.73 21.70
C GLN A 112 1.43 6.27 21.61
N LEU A 113 1.69 6.81 20.42
CA LEU A 113 1.73 8.25 20.17
C LEU A 113 0.30 8.82 20.07
N LYS A 114 -0.45 8.78 21.17
CA LYS A 114 -1.89 9.11 21.25
C LYS A 114 -2.28 10.41 20.54
N PRO A 115 -1.54 11.53 20.66
CA PRO A 115 -1.89 12.77 19.96
C PRO A 115 -1.81 12.67 18.43
N PHE A 116 -1.09 11.68 17.90
CA PHE A 116 -0.82 11.50 16.48
C PHE A 116 -1.64 10.38 15.82
N TYR A 117 -2.48 9.66 16.57
CA TYR A 117 -3.22 8.50 16.05
C TYR A 117 -4.03 8.82 14.80
N PHE A 118 -4.70 9.97 14.75
CA PHE A 118 -5.56 10.33 13.62
C PHE A 118 -5.09 11.61 12.91
N THR A 119 -4.01 12.24 13.38
CA THR A 119 -3.52 13.51 12.82
C THR A 119 -3.16 13.38 11.35
N ALA A 120 -2.52 12.27 10.96
CA ALA A 120 -2.21 12.00 9.55
C ALA A 120 -3.49 11.87 8.71
N LEU A 121 -4.54 11.22 9.23
CA LEU A 121 -5.83 11.12 8.54
C LEU A 121 -6.52 12.49 8.42
N TYR A 122 -6.52 13.30 9.48
CA TYR A 122 -7.07 14.65 9.42
C TYR A 122 -6.35 15.52 8.39
N PHE A 123 -5.02 15.44 8.34
CA PHE A 123 -4.24 16.17 7.35
C PHE A 123 -4.57 15.70 5.93
N TYR A 124 -4.61 14.38 5.70
CA TYR A 124 -4.96 13.80 4.41
C TYR A 124 -6.37 14.20 3.93
N PHE A 125 -7.39 14.06 4.77
CA PHE A 125 -8.75 14.50 4.43
C PHE A 125 -8.84 16.03 4.27
N GLY A 126 -8.04 16.80 5.02
CA GLY A 126 -7.89 18.24 4.81
C GLY A 126 -7.37 18.59 3.42
N LEU A 127 -6.40 17.83 2.89
CA LEU A 127 -5.93 17.99 1.51
C LEU A 127 -7.01 17.66 0.49
N LEU A 128 -7.86 16.67 0.75
CA LEU A 128 -8.99 16.34 -0.13
C LEU A 128 -10.05 17.45 -0.13
N VAL A 129 -10.39 17.99 1.04
CA VAL A 129 -11.29 19.15 1.14
C VAL A 129 -10.70 20.35 0.41
N LEU A 130 -9.39 20.60 0.56
CA LEU A 130 -8.69 21.66 -0.17
C LEU A 130 -8.75 21.43 -1.68
N TYR A 131 -8.58 20.20 -2.16
CA TYR A 131 -8.73 19.86 -3.58
C TYR A 131 -10.14 20.16 -4.09
N PHE A 132 -11.19 19.72 -3.38
CA PHE A 132 -12.58 20.01 -3.79
C PHE A 132 -12.93 21.49 -3.75
N TYR A 133 -12.27 22.27 -2.89
CA TYR A 133 -12.50 23.71 -2.77
C TYR A 133 -11.70 24.54 -3.78
N ALA A 134 -10.40 24.28 -3.92
CA ALA A 134 -9.47 25.07 -4.72
C ALA A 134 -9.17 24.48 -6.11
N GLY A 135 -9.61 23.24 -6.38
CA GLY A 135 -9.40 22.55 -7.65
C GLY A 135 -7.94 22.13 -7.91
N THR A 136 -7.09 22.08 -6.88
CA THR A 136 -5.66 21.78 -7.03
C THR A 136 -5.21 20.63 -6.14
N SER A 137 -4.46 19.69 -6.72
CA SER A 137 -3.85 18.55 -6.03
C SER A 137 -2.33 18.69 -5.87
N LEU A 138 -1.76 19.88 -6.11
CA LEU A 138 -0.32 20.15 -6.08
C LEU A 138 0.40 19.65 -4.82
N ILE A 139 -0.29 19.63 -3.68
CA ILE A 139 0.26 19.21 -2.39
C ILE A 139 0.11 17.69 -2.16
N LEU A 140 -0.80 17.02 -2.87
CA LEU A 140 -1.13 15.62 -2.66
C LEU A 140 0.04 14.69 -2.98
N LEU A 141 0.70 14.89 -4.12
CA LEU A 141 1.82 14.04 -4.52
C LEU A 141 3.06 14.21 -3.62
N PRO A 142 3.51 15.45 -3.29
CA PRO A 142 4.53 15.66 -2.26
C PRO A 142 4.16 15.03 -0.92
N TYR A 143 2.88 15.14 -0.52
CA TYR A 143 2.38 14.50 0.70
C TYR A 143 2.53 12.99 0.64
N ILE A 144 2.17 12.33 -0.47
CA ILE A 144 2.29 10.87 -0.64
C ILE A 144 3.75 10.43 -0.46
N TYR A 145 4.71 11.10 -1.12
CA TYR A 145 6.12 10.72 -1.01
C TYR A 145 6.69 10.93 0.40
N ILE A 146 6.46 12.11 1.01
CA ILE A 146 6.95 12.41 2.36
C ILE A 146 6.33 11.46 3.39
N THR A 147 5.03 11.21 3.26
CA THR A 147 4.27 10.32 4.15
C THR A 147 4.71 8.88 3.97
N GLY A 148 4.95 8.43 2.74
CA GLY A 148 5.47 7.09 2.44
C GLY A 148 6.83 6.83 3.08
N ILE A 149 7.79 7.75 2.91
CA ILE A 149 9.12 7.66 3.54
C ILE A 149 9.00 7.69 5.07
N THR A 150 8.14 8.55 5.61
CA THR A 150 7.92 8.67 7.04
C THR A 150 7.29 7.40 7.62
N ALA A 151 6.26 6.84 6.96
CA ALA A 151 5.62 5.60 7.36
C ALA A 151 6.63 4.44 7.39
N LEU A 152 7.43 4.30 6.34
CA LEU A 152 8.48 3.29 6.24
C LEU A 152 9.51 3.43 7.36
N THR A 153 10.01 4.64 7.58
CA THR A 153 11.01 4.92 8.62
C THR A 153 10.46 4.61 10.01
N LEU A 154 9.22 5.03 10.29
CA LEU A 154 8.58 4.77 11.58
C LEU A 154 8.30 3.29 11.78
N GLN A 155 7.81 2.56 10.78
CA GLN A 155 7.55 1.12 10.91
C GLN A 155 8.85 0.31 11.09
N MET A 156 9.92 0.66 10.36
CA MET A 156 11.25 0.06 10.56
C MET A 156 11.75 0.31 11.99
N TYR A 157 11.69 1.56 12.46
CA TYR A 157 12.07 1.91 13.83
C TYR A 157 11.24 1.15 14.86
N THR A 158 9.93 1.06 14.65
CA THR A 158 8.98 0.33 15.53
C THR A 158 9.33 -1.14 15.61
N GLY A 159 9.55 -1.77 14.46
CA GLY A 159 9.90 -3.17 14.35
C GLY A 159 11.22 -3.50 15.06
N LEU A 160 12.24 -2.65 14.91
CA LEU A 160 13.52 -2.82 15.60
C LEU A 160 13.41 -2.56 17.11
N LYS A 161 12.75 -1.47 17.53
CA LYS A 161 12.65 -1.07 18.93
C LYS A 161 11.81 -2.04 19.75
N LEU A 162 10.65 -2.43 19.24
CA LEU A 162 9.69 -3.27 19.95
C LEU A 162 9.92 -4.76 19.69
N LYS A 163 10.88 -5.11 18.81
CA LYS A 163 11.09 -6.48 18.31
C LYS A 163 9.79 -7.08 17.76
N ASP A 164 8.98 -6.24 17.12
CA ASP A 164 7.70 -6.59 16.55
C ASP A 164 7.90 -7.05 15.09
N ASN A 165 7.88 -8.37 14.89
CA ASN A 165 8.04 -8.95 13.56
C ASN A 165 6.87 -8.60 12.62
N GLY A 166 5.70 -8.27 13.18
CA GLY A 166 4.57 -7.78 12.42
C GLY A 166 4.87 -6.39 11.83
N ALA A 167 5.33 -5.46 12.67
CA ALA A 167 5.72 -4.12 12.22
C ALA A 167 6.87 -4.16 11.21
N LEU A 168 7.87 -5.02 11.42
CA LEU A 168 8.92 -5.28 10.42
C LEU A 168 8.35 -5.84 9.12
N GLY A 169 7.39 -6.76 9.19
CA GLY A 169 6.71 -7.30 8.02
C GLY A 169 6.03 -6.20 7.20
N VAL A 170 5.24 -5.33 7.85
CA VAL A 170 4.58 -4.21 7.16
C VAL A 170 5.63 -3.24 6.59
N ALA A 171 6.74 -2.99 7.31
CA ALA A 171 7.81 -2.13 6.82
C ALA A 171 8.49 -2.67 5.55
N VAL A 172 8.80 -3.97 5.51
CA VAL A 172 9.38 -4.63 4.32
C VAL A 172 8.40 -4.57 3.15
N PHE A 173 7.11 -4.81 3.41
CA PHE A 173 6.07 -4.67 2.40
C PHE A 173 6.03 -3.25 1.82
N PHE A 174 5.96 -2.22 2.68
CA PHE A 174 5.98 -0.82 2.26
C PHE A 174 7.25 -0.46 1.50
N ALA A 175 8.41 -1.00 1.91
CA ALA A 175 9.67 -0.72 1.24
C ALA A 175 9.65 -1.18 -0.23
N ILE A 176 9.22 -2.41 -0.46
CA ILE A 176 9.20 -2.97 -1.82
C ILE A 176 8.11 -2.28 -2.66
N ALA A 177 6.92 -2.05 -2.09
CA ALA A 177 5.84 -1.34 -2.77
C ALA A 177 6.15 0.14 -3.05
N PHE A 178 6.96 0.80 -2.21
CA PHE A 178 7.38 2.17 -2.46
C PHE A 178 8.44 2.26 -3.56
N VAL A 179 9.28 1.22 -3.72
CA VAL A 179 10.24 1.13 -4.82
C VAL A 179 9.51 1.06 -6.16
N THR A 180 8.42 0.32 -6.29
CA THR A 180 7.69 0.21 -7.58
C THR A 180 7.10 1.54 -8.02
N ILE A 181 6.66 2.39 -7.09
CA ILE A 181 6.22 3.76 -7.40
C ILE A 181 7.35 4.63 -7.99
N LEU A 182 8.61 4.34 -7.69
CA LEU A 182 9.77 5.11 -8.14
C LEU A 182 10.38 4.57 -9.45
N LEU A 183 10.02 3.36 -9.88
CA LEU A 183 10.60 2.72 -11.05
C LEU A 183 9.71 2.94 -12.27
N PRO A 184 10.25 3.46 -13.39
CA PRO A 184 9.50 3.50 -14.64
C PRO A 184 9.22 2.09 -15.17
N GLU A 185 8.04 1.88 -15.74
CA GLU A 185 7.60 0.59 -16.31
C GLU A 185 8.27 0.23 -17.66
N GLU A 186 9.22 1.03 -18.15
CA GLU A 186 9.82 0.85 -19.48
C GLU A 186 11.19 0.16 -19.45
N GLY A 187 11.42 -0.69 -20.45
CA GLY A 187 12.71 -1.32 -20.71
C GLY A 187 13.19 -2.26 -19.60
N VAL A 188 14.50 -2.25 -19.31
CA VAL A 188 15.09 -3.11 -18.27
C VAL A 188 14.58 -2.74 -16.88
N ILE A 189 14.25 -1.47 -16.66
CA ILE A 189 13.76 -0.99 -15.36
C ILE A 189 12.33 -1.49 -15.13
N GLY A 190 11.50 -1.53 -16.17
CA GLY A 190 10.16 -2.13 -16.10
C GLY A 190 10.17 -3.61 -15.70
N VAL A 191 11.18 -4.37 -16.14
CA VAL A 191 11.33 -5.77 -15.70
C VAL A 191 11.62 -5.86 -14.20
N LEU A 192 12.44 -4.96 -13.66
CA LEU A 192 12.71 -4.90 -12.22
C LEU A 192 11.47 -4.50 -11.43
N ASP A 193 10.70 -3.56 -11.96
CA ASP A 193 9.41 -3.14 -11.39
C ASP A 193 8.42 -4.31 -11.34
N ALA A 194 8.20 -5.01 -12.46
CA ALA A 194 7.33 -6.19 -12.50
C ALA A 194 7.75 -7.28 -11.51
N LEU A 195 9.05 -7.54 -11.39
CA LEU A 195 9.58 -8.49 -10.40
C LEU A 195 9.34 -8.02 -8.97
N ALA A 196 9.56 -6.73 -8.68
CA ALA A 196 9.27 -6.15 -7.39
C ALA A 196 7.78 -6.26 -7.04
N THR A 197 6.89 -6.07 -8.02
CA THR A 197 5.44 -6.27 -7.91
C THR A 197 5.06 -7.68 -7.51
N LEU A 198 5.60 -8.69 -8.19
CA LEU A 198 5.40 -10.09 -7.84
C LEU A 198 5.92 -10.41 -6.44
N ILE A 199 7.10 -9.89 -6.08
CA ILE A 199 7.74 -10.11 -4.78
C ILE A 199 6.90 -9.50 -3.66
N TYR A 200 6.50 -8.22 -3.75
CA TYR A 200 5.74 -7.59 -2.67
C TYR A 200 4.35 -8.18 -2.53
N ALA A 201 3.69 -8.60 -3.63
CA ALA A 201 2.40 -9.25 -3.58
C ALA A 201 2.49 -10.62 -2.88
N THR A 202 3.49 -11.43 -3.26
CA THR A 202 3.79 -12.72 -2.60
C THR A 202 4.09 -12.52 -1.12
N PHE A 203 4.92 -11.53 -0.79
CA PHE A 203 5.25 -11.20 0.58
C PHE A 203 4.01 -10.75 1.37
N GLY A 204 3.15 -9.93 0.77
CA GLY A 204 1.87 -9.53 1.34
C GLY A 204 0.98 -10.73 1.69
N LEU A 205 0.96 -11.76 0.84
CA LEU A 205 0.23 -13.00 1.13
C LEU A 205 0.84 -13.77 2.31
N ILE A 206 2.17 -13.93 2.34
CA ILE A 206 2.87 -14.57 3.46
C ILE A 206 2.57 -13.81 4.77
N PHE A 207 2.57 -12.48 4.71
CA PHE A 207 2.18 -11.63 5.83
C PHE A 207 0.73 -11.87 6.26
N ALA A 208 -0.22 -11.84 5.32
CA ALA A 208 -1.64 -12.07 5.58
C ALA A 208 -1.92 -13.47 6.17
N LEU A 209 -1.13 -14.47 5.79
CA LEU A 209 -1.16 -15.82 6.37
C LEU A 209 -0.59 -15.89 7.80
N GLY A 210 -0.05 -14.79 8.34
CA GLY A 210 0.33 -14.68 9.76
C GLY A 210 1.64 -15.38 10.13
N TYR A 211 2.54 -15.56 9.16
CA TYR A 211 3.89 -16.06 9.41
C TYR A 211 4.75 -15.06 10.20
N PHE A 212 4.40 -13.77 10.16
CA PHE A 212 5.02 -12.73 11.00
C PHE A 212 4.17 -12.49 12.26
N LYS A 213 4.68 -12.84 13.44
CA LYS A 213 4.10 -12.47 14.75
C LYS A 213 5.16 -11.80 15.63
N PRO A 214 4.90 -10.71 16.38
CA PRO A 214 3.62 -10.40 17.02
C PRO A 214 3.16 -8.93 17.05
N PHE A 215 1.87 -8.67 16.83
CA PHE A 215 1.22 -7.42 17.25
C PHE A 215 0.45 -7.62 18.59
N LYS A 216 1.14 -7.48 19.72
CA LYS A 216 0.49 -7.41 21.06
C LYS A 216 -0.03 -6.00 21.29
N GLU A 217 -1.22 -5.85 21.88
CA GLU A 217 -1.71 -4.55 22.31
C GLU A 217 -0.75 -3.93 23.35
N PRO A 218 -0.49 -2.62 23.29
CA PRO A 218 0.29 -1.97 24.32
C PRO A 218 -0.44 -2.06 25.68
N GLY A 219 0.03 -2.95 26.56
CA GLY A 219 -0.58 -3.23 27.86
C GLY A 219 -1.03 -4.68 28.07
N GLY A 220 -0.97 -5.53 27.04
CA GLY A 220 -1.21 -6.97 27.19
C GLY A 220 -0.01 -7.68 27.80
N LYS A 221 -0.21 -8.35 28.95
CA LYS A 221 0.75 -9.32 29.52
C LYS A 221 1.24 -10.33 28.46
#